data_AF-A0A3N9MUA0-F1
#
_entry.id   AF-A0A3N9MUA0-F1
#
_cell.length_a   1.000
_cell.length_b   1.000
_cell.length_c   1.000
_cell.angle_alpha   90.00
_cell.angle_beta   90.00
_cell.angle_gamma   90.00
#
_symmetry.space_group_name_H-M   'P 1'
#
loop_
_entity.id
_entity.type
_entity.pdbx_description
1 polymer ?
#
loop_
_entity_poly.entity_id
_entity_poly.type
_entity_poly.pdbx_seq_one_letter_code
_entity_poly.pdbx_strand_id
1 'polypeptide(L)'
;MNTNIIISAIFIFMGIIIMLISIIRMMSFKKVMAFVIKSHQNSIKRYIILRHLLMMLLFLSCFIALIISVFYKRPINEAFVSMIFFFGTLYVLSVTILQSRILSEMQETIQVILPICFKCKKIRISNGDHSDPKVWKAIDSYITERANIKFTHGLCPDCFEEEKKLIEKQNNN
;
A
#
# COMPACT_ATOMS: atom_id res chain seq x y z
N MET A 1 -28.75 -40.33 6.08
CA MET A 1 -28.46 -38.89 5.86
C MET A 1 -27.96 -38.76 4.43
N ASN A 2 -28.64 -37.99 3.57
CA ASN A 2 -28.31 -37.95 2.13
C ASN A 2 -26.91 -37.40 1.90
N THR A 3 -26.06 -38.16 1.21
CA THR A 3 -24.69 -37.79 0.83
C THR A 3 -24.63 -36.42 0.13
N ASN A 4 -25.62 -36.10 -0.70
CA ASN A 4 -25.74 -34.80 -1.38
C ASN A 4 -25.90 -33.62 -0.41
N ILE A 5 -26.56 -33.81 0.74
CA ILE A 5 -26.73 -32.76 1.76
C ILE A 5 -25.40 -32.48 2.45
N ILE A 6 -24.63 -33.54 2.73
CA ILE A 6 -23.31 -33.44 3.36
C ILE A 6 -22.33 -32.71 2.43
N ILE A 7 -22.34 -33.04 1.14
CA ILE A 7 -21.49 -32.39 0.13
C ILE A 7 -21.81 -30.89 0.04
N SER A 8 -23.09 -30.52 -0.04
CA SER A 8 -23.51 -29.10 -0.06
C SER A 8 -23.08 -28.36 1.22
N ALA A 9 -23.19 -28.99 2.39
CA ALA A 9 -22.76 -28.40 3.65
C ALA A 9 -21.24 -28.14 3.70
N ILE A 10 -20.43 -29.03 3.14
CA ILE A 10 -18.97 -28.88 3.04
C ILE A 10 -18.61 -27.69 2.14
N PHE A 11 -19.24 -27.56 0.98
CA PHE A 11 -19.00 -26.42 0.07
C PHE A 11 -19.39 -25.08 0.70
N ILE A 12 -20.49 -25.05 1.45
CA ILE A 12 -20.92 -23.88 2.22
C ILE A 12 -19.85 -23.48 3.25
N PHE A 13 -19.33 -24.44 4.02
CA PHE A 13 -18.29 -24.18 5.02
C PHE A 13 -17.00 -23.65 4.38
N MET A 14 -16.58 -24.27 3.27
CA MET A 14 -15.40 -23.81 2.51
C MET A 14 -15.59 -22.38 1.97
N GLY A 15 -16.78 -22.06 1.48
CA GLY A 15 -17.10 -20.69 1.03
C GLY A 15 -17.02 -19.66 2.14
N ILE A 16 -17.52 -19.97 3.34
CA ILE A 16 -17.44 -19.09 4.52
C ILE A 16 -15.97 -18.87 4.94
N ILE A 17 -15.16 -19.92 4.92
CA ILE A 17 -13.72 -19.85 5.26
C ILE A 17 -12.98 -18.95 4.26
N ILE A 18 -13.20 -19.12 2.96
CA ILE A 18 -12.59 -18.29 1.91
C ILE A 18 -13.01 -16.82 2.08
N MET A 19 -14.28 -16.58 2.41
CA MET A 19 -14.80 -15.22 2.64
C MET A 19 -14.12 -14.56 3.85
N LEU A 20 -13.95 -15.28 4.95
CA LEU A 20 -13.23 -14.83 6.14
C LEU A 20 -11.77 -14.47 5.83
N ILE A 21 -11.07 -15.33 5.10
CA ILE A 21 -9.68 -15.09 4.67
C ILE A 21 -9.59 -13.82 3.81
N SER A 22 -10.53 -13.61 2.88
CA SER A 22 -10.57 -12.40 2.04
C SER A 22 -10.75 -11.13 2.87
N ILE A 23 -11.65 -11.15 3.87
CA ILE A 23 -11.89 -10.02 4.78
C ILE A 23 -10.63 -9.71 5.60
N ILE A 24 -9.96 -10.73 6.16
CA ILE A 24 -8.72 -10.57 6.92
C ILE A 24 -7.62 -9.96 6.03
N ARG A 25 -7.47 -10.45 4.79
CA ARG A 25 -6.47 -9.94 3.84
C ARG A 25 -6.74 -8.48 3.46
N MET A 26 -8.01 -8.08 3.33
CA MET A 26 -8.38 -6.68 3.12
C MET A 26 -7.97 -5.78 4.31
N MET A 27 -8.12 -6.25 5.55
CA MET A 27 -7.70 -5.49 6.74
C MET A 27 -6.18 -5.27 6.76
N SER A 28 -5.39 -6.28 6.37
CA SER A 28 -3.94 -6.17 6.25
C SER A 28 -3.51 -5.13 5.20
N PHE A 29 -4.22 -5.07 4.07
CA PHE A 29 -3.95 -4.10 3.00
C PHE A 29 -4.11 -2.64 3.43
N LYS A 30 -5.01 -2.34 4.39
CA LYS A 30 -5.15 -0.97 4.93
C LYS A 30 -3.88 -0.46 5.61
N LYS A 31 -3.09 -1.34 6.23
CA LYS A 31 -1.81 -0.96 6.86
C LYS A 31 -0.74 -0.66 5.81
N VAL A 32 -0.71 -1.42 4.72
CA VAL A 32 0.25 -1.22 3.61
C VAL A 32 -0.07 0.07 2.84
N MET A 33 -1.35 0.38 2.63
CA MET A 33 -1.78 1.62 1.95
C MET A 33 -1.40 2.90 2.70
N ALA A 34 -1.05 2.84 3.99
CA ALA A 34 -0.57 3.99 4.75
C ALA A 34 0.75 4.56 4.20
N PHE A 35 1.50 3.77 3.43
CA PHE A 35 2.72 4.20 2.74
C PHE A 35 2.47 4.78 1.33
N VAL A 36 1.25 4.73 0.78
CA VAL A 36 0.91 5.24 -0.56
C VAL A 36 0.55 6.74 -0.52
N ILE A 37 1.03 7.50 -1.50
CA ILE A 37 0.86 8.96 -1.67
C ILE A 37 -0.61 9.43 -1.46
N LYS A 38 -0.77 10.46 -0.63
CA LYS A 38 -2.04 10.97 -0.07
C LYS A 38 -3.04 11.53 -1.11
N SER A 39 -2.58 11.89 -2.30
CA SER A 39 -3.38 12.57 -3.35
C SER A 39 -4.43 11.69 -4.03
N HIS A 40 -4.20 10.37 -4.14
CA HIS A 40 -5.12 9.43 -4.79
C HIS A 40 -5.69 8.34 -3.87
N GLN A 41 -5.32 8.37 -2.57
CA GLN A 41 -5.74 7.38 -1.58
C GLN A 41 -7.27 7.20 -1.50
N ASN A 42 -8.05 8.28 -1.60
CA ASN A 42 -9.51 8.19 -1.43
C ASN A 42 -10.20 7.51 -2.62
N SER A 43 -9.76 7.77 -3.85
CA SER A 43 -10.33 7.14 -5.05
C SER A 43 -9.98 5.65 -5.10
N ILE A 44 -8.72 5.29 -4.82
CA ILE A 44 -8.27 3.91 -4.76
C ILE A 44 -8.96 3.16 -3.62
N LYS A 45 -9.06 3.77 -2.44
CA LYS A 45 -9.75 3.17 -1.28
C LYS A 45 -11.24 2.95 -1.55
N ARG A 46 -11.92 3.94 -2.17
CA ARG A 46 -13.33 3.78 -2.59
C ARG A 46 -13.49 2.66 -3.60
N TYR A 47 -12.61 2.56 -4.60
CA TYR A 47 -12.64 1.50 -5.60
C TYR A 47 -12.42 0.11 -4.98
N ILE A 48 -11.44 -0.03 -4.07
CA ILE A 48 -11.18 -1.29 -3.35
C ILE A 48 -12.39 -1.69 -2.51
N ILE A 49 -12.98 -0.76 -1.76
CA ILE A 49 -14.16 -1.01 -0.92
C ILE A 49 -15.36 -1.39 -1.80
N LEU A 50 -15.64 -0.62 -2.85
CA LEU A 50 -16.75 -0.88 -3.76
C LEU A 50 -16.62 -2.25 -4.45
N ARG A 51 -15.42 -2.58 -4.94
CA ARG A 51 -15.13 -3.91 -5.52
C ARG A 51 -15.33 -5.02 -4.50
N HIS A 52 -14.91 -4.82 -3.24
CA HIS A 52 -15.07 -5.84 -2.22
C HIS A 52 -16.53 -6.00 -1.78
N LEU A 53 -17.30 -4.92 -1.72
CA LEU A 53 -18.76 -4.96 -1.49
C LEU A 53 -19.48 -5.70 -2.61
N LEU A 54 -19.13 -5.41 -3.87
CA LEU A 54 -19.68 -6.11 -5.04
C LEU A 54 -19.44 -7.63 -4.94
N MET A 55 -18.25 -8.05 -4.54
CA MET A 55 -17.93 -9.47 -4.33
C MET A 55 -18.73 -10.12 -3.21
N MET A 56 -18.89 -9.45 -2.07
CA MET A 56 -19.71 -9.97 -0.97
C MET A 56 -21.17 -10.14 -1.39
N LEU A 57 -21.71 -9.20 -2.19
CA LEU A 57 -23.07 -9.28 -2.73
C LEU A 57 -23.23 -10.44 -3.72
N LEU A 58 -22.29 -10.63 -4.65
CA LEU A 58 -22.31 -11.75 -5.61
C LEU A 58 -22.20 -13.11 -4.91
N PHE A 59 -21.42 -13.20 -3.83
CA PHE A 59 -21.26 -14.42 -3.06
C PHE A 59 -22.51 -14.74 -2.24
N LEU A 60 -23.09 -13.72 -1.60
CA LEU A 60 -24.34 -13.85 -0.84
C LEU A 60 -25.52 -14.26 -1.75
N SER A 61 -25.60 -13.72 -2.97
CA SER A 61 -26.64 -14.11 -3.92
C SER A 61 -26.50 -15.57 -4.38
N CYS A 62 -25.27 -16.04 -4.63
CA CYS A 62 -25.01 -17.46 -4.92
C CYS A 62 -25.35 -18.37 -3.74
N PHE A 63 -25.06 -17.92 -2.51
CA PHE A 63 -25.37 -18.66 -1.30
C PHE A 63 -26.88 -18.80 -1.08
N ILE A 64 -27.63 -17.71 -1.26
CA ILE A 64 -29.08 -17.70 -1.20
C ILE A 64 -29.67 -18.61 -2.29
N ALA A 65 -29.14 -18.57 -3.52
CA ALA A 65 -29.57 -19.44 -4.61
C ALA A 65 -29.34 -20.93 -4.30
N LEU A 66 -28.20 -21.28 -3.69
CA LEU A 66 -27.92 -22.64 -3.22
C LEU A 66 -28.91 -23.09 -2.14
N ILE A 67 -29.18 -22.25 -1.14
CA ILE A 67 -30.16 -22.55 -0.09
C ILE A 67 -31.55 -22.79 -0.69
N ILE A 68 -32.00 -21.92 -1.59
CA ILE A 68 -33.29 -22.05 -2.26
C ILE A 68 -33.35 -23.35 -3.09
N SER A 69 -32.29 -23.67 -3.84
CA SER A 69 -32.22 -24.90 -4.64
C SER A 69 -32.31 -26.15 -3.77
N VAL A 70 -31.65 -26.15 -2.60
CA VAL A 70 -31.69 -27.25 -1.62
C VAL A 70 -33.09 -27.38 -1.00
N PHE A 71 -33.72 -26.26 -0.62
CA PHE A 71 -35.07 -26.26 -0.03
C PHE A 71 -36.14 -26.75 -1.01
N TYR A 72 -36.07 -26.32 -2.27
CA TYR A 72 -37.04 -26.69 -3.31
C TYR A 72 -36.72 -28.03 -4.00
N LYS A 73 -35.70 -28.76 -3.54
CA LYS A 73 -35.20 -30.03 -4.14
C LYS A 73 -35.00 -29.92 -5.66
N ARG A 74 -34.62 -28.75 -6.16
CA ARG A 74 -34.34 -28.54 -7.59
C ARG A 74 -32.92 -29.03 -7.89
N PRO A 75 -32.71 -29.77 -8.99
CA PRO A 75 -31.36 -30.11 -9.42
C PRO A 75 -30.60 -28.81 -9.77
N ILE A 76 -29.33 -28.76 -9.39
CA ILE A 76 -28.47 -27.61 -9.67
C ILE A 76 -28.14 -27.62 -11.16
N ASN A 77 -28.49 -26.56 -11.88
CA ASN A 77 -28.25 -26.44 -13.31
C ASN A 77 -26.74 -26.20 -13.58
N GLU A 78 -26.17 -26.81 -14.63
CA GLU A 78 -24.78 -26.58 -15.04
C GLU A 78 -24.45 -25.10 -15.32
N ALA A 79 -25.47 -24.34 -15.74
CA ALA A 79 -25.39 -22.90 -15.91
C ALA A 79 -25.01 -22.16 -14.62
N PHE A 80 -25.46 -22.65 -13.45
CA PHE A 80 -25.15 -22.03 -12.15
C PHE A 80 -23.67 -22.17 -11.80
N VAL A 81 -23.11 -23.36 -12.04
CA VAL A 81 -21.69 -23.64 -11.82
C VAL A 81 -20.84 -22.79 -12.75
N SER A 82 -21.21 -22.71 -14.02
CA SER A 82 -20.51 -21.91 -15.03
C SER A 82 -20.51 -20.42 -14.69
N MET A 83 -21.63 -19.91 -14.16
CA MET A 83 -21.75 -18.52 -13.71
C MET A 83 -20.77 -18.19 -12.58
N ILE A 84 -20.63 -19.09 -11.59
CA ILE A 84 -19.69 -18.92 -10.47
C ILE A 84 -18.25 -18.82 -10.98
N PHE A 85 -17.84 -19.73 -11.87
CA PHE A 85 -16.50 -19.70 -12.44
C PHE A 85 -16.24 -18.43 -13.25
N PHE A 86 -17.22 -17.98 -14.05
CA PHE A 86 -17.10 -16.75 -14.83
C PHE A 86 -16.89 -15.52 -13.94
N PHE A 87 -17.72 -15.31 -12.92
CA PHE A 87 -17.53 -14.20 -11.97
C PHE A 87 -16.23 -14.32 -11.17
N GLY A 88 -15.81 -15.55 -10.82
CA GLY A 88 -14.53 -15.81 -10.18
C GLY A 88 -13.34 -15.38 -11.05
N THR A 89 -13.36 -15.69 -12.34
CA THR A 89 -12.28 -15.29 -13.27
C THR A 89 -12.22 -13.77 -13.48
N LEU A 90 -13.36 -13.10 -13.68
CA LEU A 90 -13.44 -11.64 -13.76
C LEU A 90 -12.90 -10.98 -12.49
N TYR A 91 -13.20 -11.55 -11.32
CA TYR A 91 -12.67 -11.06 -10.05
C TYR A 91 -11.14 -11.16 -9.99
N VAL A 92 -10.57 -12.34 -10.26
CA VAL A 92 -9.11 -12.55 -10.25
C VAL A 92 -8.41 -11.59 -11.23
N LEU A 93 -8.98 -11.37 -12.40
CA LEU A 93 -8.50 -10.40 -13.38
C LEU A 93 -8.53 -8.96 -12.81
N SER A 94 -9.64 -8.54 -12.19
CA SER A 94 -9.75 -7.20 -11.59
C SER A 94 -8.78 -6.97 -10.43
N VAL A 95 -8.42 -8.03 -9.70
CA VAL A 95 -7.45 -7.96 -8.59
C VAL A 95 -6.03 -7.83 -9.11
N THR A 96 -5.64 -8.64 -10.10
CA THR A 96 -4.30 -8.62 -10.69
C THR A 96 -3.99 -7.30 -11.38
N ILE A 97 -4.96 -6.72 -12.10
CA ILE A 97 -4.83 -5.38 -12.71
C ILE A 97 -4.64 -4.28 -11.66
N LEU A 98 -5.34 -4.36 -10.52
CA LEU A 98 -5.16 -3.36 -9.46
C LEU A 98 -3.80 -3.52 -8.78
N GLN A 99 -3.37 -4.76 -8.55
CA GLN A 99 -2.09 -5.04 -7.89
C GLN A 99 -0.91 -4.54 -8.73
N SER A 100 -0.95 -4.70 -10.05
CA SER A 100 0.12 -4.20 -10.93
C SER A 100 0.23 -2.67 -10.91
N ARG A 101 -0.90 -1.95 -10.90
CA ARG A 101 -0.92 -0.48 -10.81
C ARG A 101 -0.35 0.06 -9.49
N ILE A 102 -0.68 -0.60 -8.37
CA ILE A 102 -0.16 -0.19 -7.05
C ILE A 102 1.35 -0.44 -6.98
N LEU A 103 1.83 -1.56 -7.52
CA LEU A 103 3.27 -1.86 -7.56
C LEU A 103 4.03 -0.85 -8.42
N SER A 104 3.49 -0.43 -9.58
CA SER A 104 4.15 0.58 -10.42
C SER A 104 4.23 1.95 -9.74
N GLU A 105 3.16 2.42 -9.08
CA GLU A 105 3.18 3.69 -8.34
C GLU A 105 4.16 3.67 -7.16
N MET A 106 4.22 2.55 -6.44
CA MET A 106 5.18 2.35 -5.34
C MET A 106 6.63 2.41 -5.82
N GLN A 107 6.93 1.83 -6.99
CA GLN A 107 8.27 1.84 -7.56
C GLN A 107 8.73 3.24 -7.98
N GLU A 108 7.82 4.12 -8.41
CA GLU A 108 8.16 5.53 -8.65
C GLU A 108 8.39 6.30 -7.33
N THR A 109 7.70 5.91 -6.25
CA THR A 109 7.75 6.64 -4.96
C THR A 109 9.00 6.34 -4.13
N ILE A 110 9.56 5.12 -4.21
CA ILE A 110 10.72 4.70 -3.40
C ILE A 110 12.06 5.27 -3.93
N GLN A 111 12.08 5.94 -5.09
CA GLN A 111 13.32 6.31 -5.77
C GLN A 111 14.03 7.59 -5.30
N VAL A 112 13.56 8.29 -4.27
CA VAL A 112 14.23 9.53 -3.83
C VAL A 112 15.21 9.26 -2.69
N ILE A 113 16.29 8.52 -2.99
CA ILE A 113 17.49 8.52 -2.14
C ILE A 113 18.30 9.76 -2.53
N LEU A 114 18.38 10.76 -1.65
CA LEU A 114 19.20 11.94 -1.89
C LEU A 114 20.69 11.55 -1.79
N PRO A 115 21.48 11.71 -2.86
CA PRO A 115 22.92 11.46 -2.81
C PRO A 115 23.61 12.57 -1.99
N ILE A 116 23.84 12.29 -0.71
CA ILE A 116 24.47 13.21 0.25
C ILE A 116 25.92 12.79 0.47
N CYS A 117 26.85 13.75 0.41
CA CYS A 117 28.24 13.51 0.78
C CYS A 117 28.35 13.26 2.29
N PHE A 118 28.92 12.13 2.70
CA PHE A 118 29.04 11.78 4.13
C PHE A 118 29.87 12.79 4.94
N LYS A 119 30.85 13.45 4.31
CA LYS A 119 31.78 14.36 4.98
C LYS A 119 31.22 15.78 5.11
N CYS A 120 30.69 16.34 4.03
CA CYS A 120 30.27 17.75 3.98
C CYS A 120 28.75 17.95 3.90
N LYS A 121 27.96 16.88 3.85
CA LYS A 121 26.49 16.88 3.78
C LYS A 121 25.87 17.65 2.61
N LYS A 122 26.67 17.94 1.57
CA LYS A 122 26.17 18.51 0.30
C LYS A 122 25.37 17.45 -0.48
N ILE A 123 24.37 17.90 -1.24
CA ILE A 123 23.54 17.08 -2.11
C ILE A 123 24.09 17.14 -3.53
N ARG A 124 24.20 15.99 -4.20
CA ARG A 124 24.56 15.92 -5.61
C ARG A 124 23.33 16.22 -6.48
N ILE A 125 23.41 17.27 -7.29
CA ILE A 125 22.28 17.76 -8.11
C ILE A 125 22.22 17.17 -9.52
N SER A 126 23.30 16.55 -10.00
CA SER A 126 23.38 15.94 -11.34
C SER A 126 24.27 14.70 -11.35
N ASN A 127 24.13 13.86 -12.37
CA ASN A 127 24.94 12.65 -12.56
C ASN A 127 26.32 12.93 -13.20
N GLY A 128 26.82 14.17 -13.11
CA GLY A 128 28.17 14.51 -13.55
C GLY A 128 29.25 13.90 -12.66
N ASP A 129 30.51 14.15 -13.03
CA ASP A 129 31.64 13.63 -12.27
C ASP A 129 31.61 14.10 -10.80
N HIS A 130 31.75 13.15 -9.88
CA HIS A 130 31.75 13.37 -8.44
C HIS A 130 32.89 14.27 -7.95
N SER A 131 33.98 14.39 -8.72
CA SER A 131 35.09 15.31 -8.47
C SER A 131 34.73 16.78 -8.71
N ASP A 132 33.69 17.06 -9.50
CA ASP A 132 33.35 18.43 -9.87
C ASP A 132 32.58 19.13 -8.73
N PRO A 133 33.11 20.21 -8.12
CA PRO A 133 32.38 20.95 -7.10
C PRO A 133 31.04 21.55 -7.59
N LYS A 134 30.86 21.74 -8.90
CA LYS A 134 29.61 22.29 -9.49
C LYS A 134 28.42 21.33 -9.40
N VAL A 135 28.66 20.02 -9.24
CA VAL A 135 27.58 19.04 -9.08
C VAL A 135 27.09 18.92 -7.64
N TRP A 136 27.72 19.64 -6.70
CA TRP A 136 27.40 19.61 -5.28
C TRP A 136 26.76 20.92 -4.82
N LYS A 137 25.63 20.81 -4.14
CA LYS A 137 24.91 21.95 -3.57
C LYS A 137 24.71 21.79 -2.07
N ALA A 138 24.71 22.90 -1.33
CA ALA A 138 24.34 22.87 0.08
C ALA A 138 22.89 22.38 0.25
N ILE A 139 22.64 21.60 1.29
CA ILE A 139 21.33 21.01 1.57
C ILE A 139 20.26 22.10 1.75
N ASP A 140 20.57 23.16 2.49
CA ASP A 140 19.67 24.28 2.73
C ASP A 140 19.22 24.92 1.42
N SER A 141 20.17 25.27 0.54
CA SER A 141 19.86 25.85 -0.77
C SER A 141 19.04 24.92 -1.65
N TYR A 142 19.35 23.62 -1.64
CA TYR A 142 18.62 22.62 -2.43
C TYR A 142 17.16 22.47 -1.96
N ILE A 143 16.92 22.46 -0.65
CA ILE A 143 15.58 22.34 -0.07
C ILE A 143 14.80 23.64 -0.25
N THR A 144 15.41 24.81 0.00
CA THR A 144 14.75 26.11 -0.16
C THR A 144 14.24 26.31 -1.60
N GLU A 145 15.02 25.94 -2.61
CA GLU A 145 14.62 26.06 -4.02
C GLU A 145 13.48 25.12 -4.40
N ARG A 146 13.39 23.93 -3.79
CA ARG A 146 12.42 22.90 -4.17
C ARG A 146 11.17 22.86 -3.32
N ALA A 147 11.24 23.35 -2.09
CA ALA A 147 10.16 23.27 -1.10
C ALA A 147 9.66 24.65 -0.63
N ASN A 148 10.24 25.75 -1.11
CA ASN A 148 9.92 27.12 -0.68
C ASN A 148 9.96 27.31 0.86
N ILE A 149 10.92 26.65 1.51
CA ILE A 149 11.14 26.71 2.96
C ILE A 149 12.29 27.68 3.26
N LYS A 150 12.11 28.52 4.29
CA LYS A 150 13.18 29.36 4.84
C LYS A 150 13.81 28.67 6.05
N PHE A 151 15.14 28.57 6.07
CA PHE A 151 15.89 28.08 7.22
C PHE A 151 16.15 29.21 8.21
N THR A 152 15.99 28.91 9.50
CA THR A 152 16.46 29.75 10.60
C THR A 152 17.63 29.01 11.26
N HIS A 153 18.85 29.52 11.14
CA HIS A 153 20.01 28.91 11.80
C HIS A 153 19.98 29.25 13.29
N GLY A 154 19.93 28.22 14.14
CA GLY A 154 19.97 28.34 15.59
C GLY A 154 20.74 27.17 16.20
N LEU A 155 21.30 27.36 17.39
CA LEU A 155 21.96 26.31 18.17
C LEU A 155 20.93 25.64 19.08
N CYS A 156 20.91 24.30 19.11
CA CYS A 156 20.19 23.62 20.17
C CYS A 156 20.96 23.76 21.50
N PRO A 157 20.30 23.56 22.66
CA PRO A 157 20.94 23.66 23.96
C PRO A 157 22.21 22.78 24.08
N ASP A 158 22.18 21.59 23.49
CA ASP A 158 23.30 20.65 23.52
C ASP A 158 24.51 21.19 22.75
N CYS A 159 24.30 21.67 21.51
CA CYS A 159 25.38 22.24 20.70
C CYS A 159 25.93 23.53 21.32
N PHE A 160 25.08 24.35 21.96
CA PHE A 160 25.54 25.54 22.66
C PHE A 160 26.46 25.18 23.83
N GLU A 161 26.10 24.16 24.61
CA GLU A 161 26.90 23.70 25.75
C GLU A 161 28.23 23.08 25.29
N GLU A 162 28.26 22.35 24.17
CA GLU A 162 29.50 21.85 23.56
C GLU A 162 30.42 22.98 23.10
N GLU A 163 29.88 23.95 22.37
CA GLU A 163 30.65 25.11 21.87
C GLU A 163 31.24 25.91 23.05
N LYS A 164 30.45 26.12 24.10
CA LYS A 164 30.88 26.79 25.33
C LYS A 164 32.07 26.08 25.98
N LYS A 165 32.01 24.76 26.13
CA LYS A 165 33.12 23.95 26.68
C LYS A 165 34.38 24.03 25.83
N LEU A 166 34.24 24.08 24.51
CA LEU A 166 35.38 24.23 23.59
C LEU A 166 36.04 25.60 23.74
N ILE A 167 35.24 26.67 23.84
CA ILE A 167 35.74 28.04 24.06
C ILE A 167 36.45 28.15 25.41
N GLU A 168 35.88 27.58 26.47
CA GLU A 168 36.51 27.54 27.80
C GLU A 168 37.86 26.79 27.78
N LYS A 169 37.96 25.72 27.01
CA LYS A 169 39.20 24.94 26.85
C LYS A 169 40.26 25.69 26.04
N GLN A 170 39.86 26.49 25.05
CA GLN A 170 40.77 27.33 24.27
C GLN A 170 41.29 28.53 25.08
N ASN A 171 40.48 29.08 25.98
CA ASN A 171 40.89 30.20 26.84
C ASN A 171 41.77 29.79 28.03
N ASN A 172 41.79 28.50 28.37
CA ASN A 172 42.59 27.93 29.46
C ASN A 172 43.90 27.27 28.99
N ASN A 173 44.22 27.32 27.69
CA ASN A 173 45.46 26.84 27.05
C ASN A 173 46.26 28.03 26.51
#